data_AF-A0A818J5F6-F1
#
_entry.id   AF-A0A818J5F6-F1
#
_cell.length_a   1.000
_cell.length_b   1.000
_cell.length_c   1.000
_cell.angle_alpha   90.00
_cell.angle_beta   90.00
_cell.angle_gamma   90.00
#
_symmetry.space_group_name_H-M   'P 1'
#
loop_
_entity.id
_entity.type
_entity.pdbx_description
1 polymer ?
#
loop_
_entity_poly.entity_id
_entity_poly.type
_entity_poly.pdbx_seq_one_letter_code
_entity_poly.pdbx_strand_id
1 'polypeptide(L)'
;MDSNKSSKVCEAEGTACKKDVQALCYHCSKNFCRIHLIQHAQLTEDMKQAKLNSLADKFNELSLRFDNISISDNILKIPFVQLEKWRTEALEKIDQIVEQKHQELNDELDKYRKVFFTKNEEQLIKMNNSKRIIAELIQESDASANQITDLQTSIDETENYLNSLMTHEINVIATTPIWRVDIESQLFEPQSILKNELTEFKITYVRLNGTVRNYYVKTKKDGKISDLINSFVRQYVLIEEFSQSQQNSIDTTNHHPKYDFILPTEVYNNRVHSSFDDNHLLNSISDRDLIVFYETPHSMNEKNCTNILMPCSFRRQTNKIPFGLPIYLNIPRQGCRGQHILDALRDSLGKYFWLNPNTEQQLYEIRGMDSNKSSKVCEVEGTVCKKDVQALCYHCSKNLCRIHLIQHAQLMEDMTRGKLNSLADKFNELSLRFDNISISDNILKIPFVQLEKWRAEAHEKIDQIVEQKRQELNDELDKYRKVFLTKNEEQLIKMNNSKRIIAELIQESDASANQITDLQTSIDETENYLNSLMTHEINVIATTPIWRVDIENHLSSPEWYHSKLLR
;
A
#
# COMPACT_ATOMS: atom_id res chain seq x y z
N MET A 1 -36.89 108.97 -1.90
CA MET A 1 -36.43 107.57 -1.83
C MET A 1 -36.32 107.23 -0.35
N ASP A 2 -37.43 106.78 0.24
CA ASP A 2 -37.47 106.33 1.62
C ASP A 2 -36.72 105.01 1.74
N SER A 3 -35.46 105.07 2.16
CA SER A 3 -34.71 103.90 2.59
C SER A 3 -35.28 103.46 3.93
N ASN A 4 -36.20 102.50 3.85
CA ASN A 4 -36.78 101.80 4.99
C ASN A 4 -35.64 101.13 5.78
N LYS A 5 -35.07 101.85 6.76
CA LYS A 5 -34.07 101.35 7.69
C LYS A 5 -34.75 100.30 8.58
N SER A 6 -34.72 99.06 8.11
CA SER A 6 -34.99 97.89 8.94
C SER A 6 -34.03 97.94 10.12
N SER A 7 -34.55 98.34 11.29
CA SER A 7 -33.82 98.30 12.56
C SER A 7 -33.50 96.84 12.84
N LYS A 8 -32.22 96.46 12.68
CA LYS A 8 -31.76 95.13 13.06
C LYS A 8 -31.94 95.01 14.57
N VAL A 9 -32.74 94.04 14.99
CA VAL A 9 -33.00 93.74 16.41
C VAL A 9 -31.92 92.80 16.92
N CYS A 10 -31.54 92.94 18.20
CA CYS A 10 -30.58 92.05 18.85
C CYS A 10 -31.08 90.59 18.82
N GLU A 11 -30.26 89.68 18.30
CA GLU A 11 -30.56 88.25 18.07
C GLU A 11 -30.13 87.36 19.25
N ALA A 12 -30.22 87.87 20.48
CA ALA A 12 -29.85 87.11 21.68
C ALA A 12 -30.92 86.04 21.97
N GLU A 13 -30.54 84.77 21.84
CA GLU A 13 -31.46 83.63 22.05
C GLU A 13 -32.12 83.68 23.43
N GLY A 14 -33.44 83.53 23.46
CA GLY A 14 -34.23 83.49 24.69
C GLY A 14 -34.51 84.84 25.37
N THR A 15 -34.09 85.97 24.80
CA THR A 15 -34.38 87.31 25.37
C THR A 15 -35.04 88.24 24.36
N ALA A 16 -36.18 88.86 24.72
CA ALA A 16 -36.82 89.92 23.93
C ALA A 16 -36.06 91.25 24.08
N CYS A 17 -34.82 91.28 23.63
CA CYS A 17 -33.95 92.45 23.76
C CYS A 17 -34.36 93.57 22.81
N LYS A 18 -34.94 94.66 23.35
CA LYS A 18 -35.34 95.85 22.58
C LYS A 18 -34.21 96.87 22.36
N LYS A 19 -32.95 96.51 22.66
CA LYS A 19 -31.80 97.41 22.50
C LYS A 19 -31.29 97.34 21.07
N ASP A 20 -30.91 98.50 20.53
CA ASP A 20 -30.36 98.61 19.18
C ASP A 20 -29.09 97.75 19.03
N VAL A 21 -28.96 97.11 17.86
CA VAL A 21 -27.76 96.35 17.49
C VAL A 21 -26.56 97.28 17.39
N GLN A 22 -25.47 96.90 18.06
CA GLN A 22 -24.25 97.72 18.09
C GLN A 22 -23.08 97.04 17.40
N ALA A 23 -23.11 95.70 17.24
CA ALA A 23 -22.05 94.97 16.55
C ALA A 23 -22.51 93.60 16.08
N LEU A 24 -21.83 93.11 15.04
CA LEU A 24 -21.94 91.75 14.53
C LEU A 24 -20.92 90.87 15.28
N CYS A 25 -21.35 89.73 15.80
CA CYS A 25 -20.38 88.75 16.30
C CYS A 25 -19.67 88.10 15.13
N TYR A 26 -18.34 88.21 15.07
CA TYR A 26 -17.53 87.61 14.01
C TYR A 26 -17.53 86.07 14.03
N HIS A 27 -17.90 85.43 15.14
CA HIS A 27 -17.90 83.96 15.26
C HIS A 27 -19.17 83.30 14.73
N CYS A 28 -20.34 83.92 14.91
CA CYS A 28 -21.61 83.32 14.50
C CYS A 28 -22.41 84.18 13.51
N SER A 29 -21.87 85.34 13.11
CA SER A 29 -22.52 86.32 12.24
C SER A 29 -23.89 86.79 12.72
N LYS A 30 -24.20 86.64 14.02
CA LYS A 30 -25.42 87.15 14.65
C LYS A 30 -25.24 88.58 15.14
N ASN A 31 -26.33 89.36 15.12
CA ASN A 31 -26.35 90.75 15.52
C ASN A 31 -26.65 90.90 17.02
N PHE A 32 -25.79 91.59 17.78
CA PHE A 32 -25.97 91.74 19.23
C PHE A 32 -25.92 93.22 19.67
N CYS A 33 -26.65 93.54 20.76
CA CYS A 33 -26.35 94.75 21.54
C CYS A 33 -25.07 94.51 22.36
N ARG A 34 -24.37 95.57 22.78
CA ARG A 34 -23.05 95.45 23.45
C ARG A 34 -23.04 94.52 24.66
N ILE A 35 -24.10 94.53 25.49
CA ILE A 35 -24.18 93.66 26.67
C ILE A 35 -24.29 92.19 26.25
N HIS A 36 -25.19 91.88 25.32
CA HIS A 36 -25.35 90.51 24.81
C HIS A 36 -24.16 90.07 23.97
N LEU A 37 -23.43 90.98 23.32
CA LEU A 37 -22.19 90.63 22.63
C LEU A 37 -21.09 90.21 23.62
N ILE A 38 -20.92 90.93 24.73
CA ILE A 38 -19.94 90.58 25.78
C ILE A 38 -20.34 89.25 26.44
N GLN A 39 -21.62 89.06 26.78
CA GLN A 39 -22.11 87.80 27.34
C GLN A 39 -21.98 86.63 26.36
N HIS A 40 -22.29 86.86 25.08
CA HIS A 40 -22.14 85.85 24.03
C HIS A 40 -20.66 85.49 23.80
N ALA A 41 -19.76 86.47 23.80
CA ALA A 41 -18.32 86.24 23.72
C ALA A 41 -17.82 85.42 24.91
N GLN A 42 -18.22 85.79 26.14
CA GLN A 42 -17.86 85.03 27.34
C GLN A 42 -18.38 83.59 27.29
N LEU A 43 -19.67 83.39 26.97
CA LEU A 43 -20.26 82.05 26.84
C LEU A 43 -19.58 81.22 25.75
N THR A 44 -19.19 81.86 24.64
CA THR A 44 -18.48 81.17 23.54
C THR A 44 -17.10 80.74 24.00
N GLU A 45 -16.39 81.57 24.76
CA GLU A 45 -15.07 81.26 25.30
C GLU A 45 -15.15 80.17 26.37
N ASP A 46 -16.11 80.27 27.30
CA ASP A 46 -16.36 79.23 28.31
C ASP A 46 -16.69 77.88 27.65
N MET A 47 -17.46 77.88 26.55
CA MET A 47 -17.76 76.67 25.78
C MET A 47 -16.53 76.08 25.07
N LYS A 48 -15.66 76.93 24.49
CA LYS A 48 -14.39 76.47 23.88
C LYS A 48 -13.46 75.88 24.95
N GLN A 49 -13.33 76.55 26.08
CA GLN A 49 -12.49 76.12 27.19
C GLN A 49 -12.98 74.78 27.77
N ALA A 50 -14.30 74.63 27.96
CA ALA A 50 -14.89 73.37 28.39
C ALA A 50 -14.62 72.23 27.40
N LYS A 51 -14.72 72.50 26.08
CA LYS A 51 -14.36 71.51 25.05
C LYS A 51 -12.89 71.14 25.08
N LEU A 52 -11.98 72.12 25.15
CA LEU A 52 -10.54 71.85 25.22
C LEU A 52 -10.16 71.02 26.45
N ASN A 53 -10.73 71.33 27.62
CA ASN A 53 -10.54 70.54 28.83
C ASN A 53 -11.04 69.10 28.65
N SER A 54 -12.23 68.91 28.06
CA SER A 54 -12.76 67.58 27.75
C SER A 54 -11.87 66.78 26.79
N LEU A 55 -11.26 67.44 25.80
CA LEU A 55 -10.30 66.79 24.89
C LEU A 55 -9.00 66.41 25.60
N ALA A 56 -8.52 67.25 26.52
CA ALA A 56 -7.35 66.95 27.34
C ALA A 56 -7.59 65.71 28.22
N ASP A 57 -8.76 65.62 28.86
CA ASP A 57 -9.14 64.45 29.67
C ASP A 57 -9.20 63.17 28.82
N LYS A 58 -9.83 63.24 27.63
CA LYS A 58 -9.88 62.10 26.70
C LYS A 58 -8.49 61.67 26.24
N PHE A 59 -7.57 62.61 26.00
CA PHE A 59 -6.17 62.28 25.68
C PHE A 59 -5.42 61.62 26.84
N ASN A 60 -5.69 62.01 28.08
CA ASN A 60 -5.08 61.39 29.26
C ASN A 60 -5.59 59.95 29.43
N GLU A 61 -6.88 59.71 29.23
CA GLU A 61 -7.45 58.37 29.21
C GLU A 61 -6.82 57.49 28.12
N LEU A 62 -6.75 57.98 26.87
CA LEU A 62 -6.14 57.24 25.77
C LEU A 62 -4.65 56.94 26.02
N SER A 63 -3.92 57.88 26.63
CA SER A 63 -2.51 57.69 27.01
C SER A 63 -2.34 56.57 28.03
N LEU A 64 -3.18 56.52 29.06
CA LEU A 64 -3.17 55.42 30.03
C LEU A 64 -3.51 54.08 29.36
N ARG A 65 -4.38 54.07 28.35
CA ARG A 65 -4.66 52.85 27.58
C ARG A 65 -3.43 52.41 26.79
N PHE A 66 -2.72 53.32 26.13
CA PHE A 66 -1.47 53.00 25.40
C PHE A 66 -0.40 52.36 26.30
N ASP A 67 -0.22 52.88 27.51
CA ASP A 67 0.77 52.36 28.46
C ASP A 67 0.45 50.93 28.95
N ASN A 68 -0.82 50.53 28.87
CA ASN A 68 -1.30 49.22 29.32
C ASN A 68 -1.38 48.16 28.20
N ILE A 69 -1.18 48.52 26.94
CA ILE A 69 -1.21 47.54 25.85
C ILE A 69 0.15 46.85 25.77
N SER A 70 0.14 45.52 25.92
CA SER A 70 1.32 44.68 25.73
C SER A 70 0.93 43.38 25.04
N ILE A 71 1.81 42.92 24.13
CA ILE A 71 1.64 41.64 23.46
C ILE A 71 1.93 40.55 24.49
N SER A 72 0.92 39.74 24.81
CA SER A 72 1.08 38.65 25.78
C SER A 72 2.08 37.61 25.30
N ASP A 73 3.04 37.24 26.16
CA ASP A 73 3.94 36.09 25.93
C ASP A 73 3.17 34.75 25.78
N ASN A 74 1.92 34.69 26.24
CA ASN A 74 1.11 33.48 26.19
C ASN A 74 0.50 33.18 24.81
N ILE A 75 0.64 34.05 23.82
CA ILE A 75 0.05 33.85 22.48
C ILE A 75 0.56 32.56 21.82
N LEU A 76 1.83 32.19 22.04
CA LEU A 76 2.42 30.96 21.50
C LEU A 76 2.14 29.71 22.33
N LYS A 77 1.53 29.85 23.53
CA LYS A 77 1.27 28.71 24.41
C LYS A 77 0.37 27.66 23.75
N ILE A 78 -0.68 28.09 23.05
CA ILE A 78 -1.61 27.18 22.37
C ILE A 78 -0.93 26.49 21.19
N PRO A 79 -0.30 27.20 20.23
CA PRO A 79 0.48 26.57 19.14
C PRO A 79 1.54 25.58 19.64
N PHE A 80 2.29 25.92 20.70
CA PHE A 80 3.34 25.03 21.22
C PHE A 80 2.76 23.77 21.86
N VAL A 81 1.65 23.87 22.59
CA VAL A 81 0.94 22.70 23.12
C VAL A 81 0.42 21.80 22.00
N GLN A 82 -0.12 22.38 20.92
CA GLN A 82 -0.57 21.62 19.76
C GLN A 82 0.59 20.92 19.04
N LEU A 83 1.72 21.61 18.89
CA LEU A 83 2.92 21.06 18.26
C LEU A 83 3.54 19.91 19.08
N GLU A 84 3.57 20.04 20.41
CA GLU A 84 4.04 18.97 21.30
C GLU A 84 3.10 17.76 21.30
N LYS A 85 1.78 18.01 21.24
CA LYS A 85 0.79 16.96 21.08
C LYS A 85 1.02 16.19 19.78
N TRP A 86 1.19 16.88 18.66
CA TRP A 86 1.51 16.26 17.37
C TRP A 86 2.81 15.46 17.41
N ARG A 87 3.87 16.02 18.00
CA ARG A 87 5.15 15.33 18.19
C ARG A 87 4.94 14.00 18.90
N THR A 88 4.22 14.01 20.01
CA THR A 88 3.94 12.81 20.81
C THR A 88 3.17 11.77 20.00
N GLU A 89 2.10 12.18 19.31
CA GLU A 89 1.28 11.30 18.46
C GLU A 89 2.07 10.70 17.29
N ALA A 90 2.98 11.47 16.67
CA ALA A 90 3.80 11.01 15.57
C ALA A 90 4.86 9.99 16.01
N LEU A 91 5.54 10.24 17.13
CA LEU A 91 6.51 9.30 17.72
C LEU A 91 5.82 7.99 18.13
N GLU A 92 4.64 8.08 18.77
CA GLU A 92 3.86 6.89 19.14
C GLU A 92 3.48 6.04 17.93
N LYS A 93 3.08 6.65 16.81
CA LYS A 93 2.78 5.91 15.58
C LYS A 93 4.01 5.23 14.97
N ILE A 94 5.19 5.87 15.00
CA ILE A 94 6.43 5.24 14.55
C ILE A 94 6.73 4.01 15.40
N ASP A 95 6.61 4.12 16.72
CA ASP A 95 6.81 3.01 17.65
C ASP A 95 5.85 1.85 17.36
N GLN A 96 4.57 2.14 17.11
CA GLN A 96 3.58 1.12 16.74
C GLN A 96 3.93 0.41 15.41
N ILE A 97 4.40 1.16 14.41
CA ILE A 97 4.82 0.59 13.12
C ILE A 97 6.03 -0.33 13.32
N VAL A 98 7.03 0.10 14.09
CA VAL A 98 8.23 -0.71 14.39
C VAL A 98 7.83 -2.01 15.07
N GLU A 99 6.96 -1.95 16.08
CA GLU A 99 6.49 -3.14 16.79
C GLU A 99 5.71 -4.08 15.87
N GLN A 100 4.81 -3.54 15.04
CA GLN A 100 4.10 -4.33 14.04
C GLN A 100 5.07 -5.03 13.08
N LYS A 101 6.12 -4.33 12.61
CA LYS A 101 7.11 -4.91 11.70
C LYS A 101 8.01 -5.94 12.38
N HIS A 102 8.34 -5.77 13.65
CA HIS A 102 8.97 -6.83 14.43
C HIS A 102 8.11 -8.08 14.46
N GLN A 103 6.81 -7.95 14.73
CA GLN A 103 5.89 -9.07 14.75
C GLN A 103 5.77 -9.76 13.38
N GLU A 104 5.60 -8.98 12.30
CA GLU A 104 5.53 -9.52 10.94
C GLU A 104 6.80 -10.31 10.56
N LEU A 105 7.99 -9.81 10.90
CA LEU A 105 9.27 -10.49 10.64
C LEU A 105 9.39 -11.79 11.45
N ASN A 106 8.95 -11.79 12.71
CA ASN A 106 8.91 -13.00 13.53
C ASN A 106 7.92 -14.04 12.96
N ASP A 107 6.73 -13.60 12.56
CA ASP A 107 5.70 -14.47 11.98
C ASP A 107 6.19 -15.10 10.66
N GLU A 108 6.89 -14.35 9.80
CA GLU A 108 7.50 -14.88 8.59
C GLU A 108 8.66 -15.85 8.87
N LEU A 109 9.49 -15.56 9.88
CA LEU A 109 10.52 -16.51 10.31
C LEU A 109 9.89 -17.81 10.82
N ASP A 110 8.80 -17.74 11.58
CA ASP A 110 8.12 -18.91 12.11
C ASP A 110 7.42 -19.71 11.01
N LYS A 111 6.81 -19.04 10.02
CA LYS A 111 6.31 -19.70 8.80
C LYS A 111 7.43 -20.42 8.06
N TYR A 112 8.58 -19.77 7.88
CA TYR A 112 9.74 -20.36 7.24
C TYR A 112 10.26 -21.58 8.03
N ARG A 113 10.45 -21.44 9.35
CA ARG A 113 10.85 -22.54 10.25
C ARG A 113 9.89 -23.71 10.11
N LYS A 114 8.58 -23.48 10.12
CA LYS A 114 7.58 -24.53 9.96
C LYS A 114 7.72 -25.28 8.63
N VAL A 115 7.83 -24.55 7.51
CA VAL A 115 8.03 -25.16 6.19
C VAL A 115 9.35 -25.93 6.12
N PHE A 116 10.42 -25.35 6.68
CA PHE A 116 11.72 -25.98 6.77
C PHE A 116 11.64 -27.29 7.56
N PHE A 117 11.10 -27.27 8.78
CA PHE A 117 10.97 -28.47 9.63
C PHE A 117 10.12 -29.56 8.98
N THR A 118 8.98 -29.22 8.36
CA THR A 118 8.16 -30.20 7.64
C THR A 118 8.92 -30.83 6.48
N LYS A 119 9.62 -30.04 5.65
CA LYS A 119 10.44 -30.60 4.55
C LYS A 119 11.59 -31.44 5.09
N ASN A 120 12.22 -31.02 6.18
CA ASN A 120 13.31 -31.73 6.82
C ASN A 120 12.83 -33.10 7.35
N GLU A 121 11.66 -33.12 8.01
CA GLU A 121 11.02 -34.34 8.49
C GLU A 121 10.65 -35.29 7.33
N GLU A 122 10.07 -34.77 6.24
CA GLU A 122 9.76 -35.56 5.05
C GLU A 122 11.01 -36.25 4.46
N GLN A 123 12.12 -35.50 4.37
CA GLN A 123 13.39 -36.04 3.88
C GLN A 123 13.99 -37.05 4.86
N LEU A 124 13.92 -36.80 6.17
CA LEU A 124 14.35 -37.74 7.19
C LEU A 124 13.56 -39.06 7.13
N ILE A 125 12.25 -39.00 6.89
CA ILE A 125 11.40 -40.20 6.72
C ILE A 125 11.80 -40.97 5.46
N LYS A 126 11.96 -40.29 4.31
CA LYS A 126 12.47 -40.93 3.08
C LYS A 126 13.81 -41.58 3.32
N MET A 127 14.68 -40.89 4.04
CA MET A 127 16.01 -41.33 4.35
C MET A 127 15.94 -42.62 5.23
N ASN A 128 15.23 -42.60 6.35
CA ASN A 128 15.07 -43.78 7.20
C ASN A 128 14.44 -44.98 6.47
N ASN A 129 13.53 -44.75 5.52
CA ASN A 129 12.98 -45.80 4.68
C ASN A 129 14.03 -46.40 3.74
N SER A 130 14.83 -45.58 3.04
CA SER A 130 15.91 -46.08 2.18
C SER A 130 16.98 -46.84 2.97
N LYS A 131 17.31 -46.39 4.20
CA LYS A 131 18.22 -47.12 5.12
C LYS A 131 17.70 -48.52 5.44
N ARG A 132 16.41 -48.63 5.76
CA ARG A 132 15.75 -49.90 6.06
C ARG A 132 15.79 -50.85 4.84
N ILE A 133 15.45 -50.34 3.65
CA ILE A 133 15.50 -51.12 2.41
C ILE A 133 16.92 -51.61 2.13
N ILE A 134 17.95 -50.76 2.29
CA ILE A 134 19.35 -51.17 2.11
C ILE A 134 19.71 -52.30 3.09
N ALA A 135 19.32 -52.20 4.36
CA ALA A 135 19.59 -53.23 5.36
C ALA A 135 18.90 -54.57 5.03
N GLU A 136 17.64 -54.53 4.59
CA GLU A 136 16.87 -55.70 4.14
C GLU A 136 17.56 -56.36 2.92
N LEU A 137 17.94 -55.58 1.91
CA LEU A 137 18.62 -56.08 0.70
C LEU A 137 20.01 -56.66 0.99
N ILE A 138 20.76 -56.08 1.93
CA ILE A 138 22.05 -56.63 2.39
C ILE A 138 21.84 -57.99 3.07
N GLN A 139 20.79 -58.10 3.91
CA GLN A 139 20.49 -59.33 4.63
C GLN A 139 20.04 -60.46 3.68
N GLU A 140 19.23 -60.13 2.67
CA GLU A 140 18.73 -61.09 1.68
C GLU A 140 19.79 -61.51 0.66
N SER A 141 20.87 -60.71 0.51
CA SER A 141 21.93 -60.92 -0.50
C SER A 141 21.39 -60.98 -1.95
N ASP A 142 20.18 -60.51 -2.17
CA ASP A 142 19.49 -60.49 -3.46
C ASP A 142 18.89 -59.10 -3.70
N ALA A 143 19.55 -58.31 -4.54
CA ALA A 143 19.02 -57.04 -5.00
C ALA A 143 19.06 -56.95 -6.52
N SER A 144 17.95 -56.51 -7.10
CA SER A 144 17.88 -56.21 -8.52
C SER A 144 18.63 -54.91 -8.86
N ALA A 145 19.12 -54.81 -10.10
CA ALA A 145 19.75 -53.59 -10.60
C ALA A 145 18.83 -52.37 -10.52
N ASN A 146 17.51 -52.57 -10.69
CA ASN A 146 16.50 -51.52 -10.57
C ASN A 146 16.40 -51.01 -9.13
N GLN A 147 16.35 -51.91 -8.13
CA GLN A 147 16.33 -51.50 -6.72
C GLN A 147 17.57 -50.70 -6.33
N ILE A 148 18.76 -51.10 -6.81
CA ILE A 148 20.01 -50.35 -6.58
C ILE A 148 19.94 -48.97 -7.24
N THR A 149 19.40 -48.88 -8.45
CA THR A 149 19.26 -47.61 -9.19
C THR A 149 18.25 -46.68 -8.51
N ASP A 150 17.13 -47.21 -8.02
CA ASP A 150 16.11 -46.46 -7.30
C ASP A 150 16.67 -45.91 -5.97
N LEU A 151 17.44 -46.73 -5.24
CA LEU A 151 18.12 -46.30 -4.02
C LEU A 151 19.18 -45.24 -4.27
N GLN A 152 20.00 -45.40 -5.31
CA GLN A 152 20.99 -44.40 -5.73
C GLN A 152 20.29 -43.07 -6.07
N THR A 153 19.20 -43.12 -6.83
CA THR A 153 18.41 -41.93 -7.19
C THR A 153 17.88 -41.24 -5.93
N SER A 154 17.33 -42.00 -4.97
CA SER A 154 16.85 -41.45 -3.69
C SER A 154 17.97 -40.79 -2.87
N ILE A 155 19.17 -41.37 -2.88
CA ILE A 155 20.33 -40.82 -2.18
C ILE A 155 20.80 -39.53 -2.85
N ASP A 156 20.89 -39.51 -4.18
CA ASP A 156 21.33 -38.33 -4.92
C ASP A 156 20.29 -37.19 -4.82
N GLU A 157 18.99 -37.50 -4.77
CA GLU A 157 17.93 -36.53 -4.46
C GLU A 157 18.11 -35.91 -3.06
N THR A 158 18.43 -36.73 -2.07
CA THR A 158 18.66 -36.27 -0.68
C THR A 158 19.91 -35.40 -0.59
N GLU A 159 20.99 -35.81 -1.26
CA GLU A 159 22.22 -35.03 -1.35
C GLU A 159 22.02 -33.68 -2.06
N ASN A 160 21.28 -33.68 -3.17
CA ASN A 160 20.94 -32.46 -3.89
C ASN A 160 20.08 -31.52 -3.03
N TYR A 161 19.12 -32.05 -2.26
CA TYR A 161 18.36 -31.27 -1.30
C TYR A 161 19.27 -30.63 -0.23
N LEU A 162 20.15 -31.41 0.39
CA LEU A 162 21.10 -30.91 1.39
C LEU A 162 22.04 -29.85 0.82
N ASN A 163 22.55 -30.05 -0.39
CA ASN A 163 23.39 -29.08 -1.06
C ASN A 163 22.58 -27.81 -1.41
N SER A 164 21.30 -27.93 -1.76
CA SER A 164 20.43 -26.77 -2.00
C SER A 164 20.20 -25.96 -0.72
N LEU A 165 20.10 -26.60 0.45
CA LEU A 165 19.98 -25.91 1.73
C LEU A 165 21.24 -25.14 2.10
N MET A 166 22.41 -25.66 1.76
CA MET A 166 23.71 -25.02 2.04
C MET A 166 24.01 -23.86 1.09
N THR A 167 23.51 -23.90 -0.15
CA THR A 167 23.69 -22.82 -1.14
C THR A 167 22.63 -21.73 -1.04
N HIS A 168 21.45 -22.04 -0.51
CA HIS A 168 20.54 -21.02 -0.04
C HIS A 168 21.08 -20.48 1.29
N GLU A 169 22.06 -19.56 1.21
CA GLU A 169 22.08 -18.48 2.21
C GLU A 169 20.63 -18.03 2.33
N ILE A 170 20.09 -18.08 3.55
CA ILE A 170 18.69 -17.81 3.84
C ILE A 170 18.45 -16.32 3.48
N ASN A 171 18.27 -16.05 2.20
CA ASN A 171 17.92 -14.78 1.57
C ASN A 171 16.43 -14.51 1.82
N VAL A 172 15.92 -14.92 2.99
CA VAL A 172 14.52 -14.75 3.39
C VAL A 172 14.21 -13.26 3.60
N ILE A 173 15.22 -12.40 3.75
CA ILE A 173 15.02 -10.98 4.11
C ILE A 173 16.04 -10.04 3.44
N ALA A 174 16.73 -10.45 2.36
CA ALA A 174 17.68 -9.58 1.67
C ALA A 174 17.02 -8.71 0.58
N THR A 175 15.75 -8.95 0.25
CA THR A 175 14.93 -7.94 -0.41
C THR A 175 14.59 -6.89 0.63
N THR A 176 15.41 -5.85 0.70
CA THR A 176 15.19 -4.62 1.47
C THR A 176 13.71 -4.27 1.39
N PRO A 177 12.95 -4.39 2.49
CA PRO A 177 11.59 -3.91 2.48
C PRO A 177 11.70 -2.42 2.19
N ILE A 178 11.06 -1.97 1.12
CA ILE A 178 10.94 -0.55 0.85
C ILE A 178 10.00 -0.04 1.94
N TRP A 179 10.57 0.38 3.07
CA TRP A 179 9.85 0.96 4.21
C TRP A 179 9.41 2.37 3.84
N ARG A 180 8.49 2.49 2.88
CA ARG A 180 7.77 3.74 2.65
C ARG A 180 6.63 3.78 3.62
N VAL A 181 6.88 4.39 4.78
CA VAL A 181 5.79 4.93 5.58
C VAL A 181 5.42 6.26 4.95
N ASP A 182 4.35 6.25 4.18
CA ASP A 182 3.70 7.49 3.76
C ASP A 182 2.99 8.07 4.99
N ILE A 183 3.76 8.82 5.77
CA ILE A 183 3.33 9.47 7.01
C ILE A 183 2.14 10.41 6.70
N GLU A 184 2.09 10.98 5.51
CA GLU A 184 0.98 11.86 5.12
C GLU A 184 -0.35 11.12 5.00
N SER A 185 -0.39 9.96 4.33
CA SER A 185 -1.65 9.22 4.18
C SER A 185 -2.15 8.58 5.47
N GLN A 186 -1.27 8.21 6.41
CA GLN A 186 -1.67 7.53 7.65
C GLN A 186 -1.89 8.46 8.86
N LEU A 187 -1.34 9.68 8.84
CA LEU A 187 -1.61 10.69 9.88
C LEU A 187 -2.72 11.66 9.52
N PHE A 188 -2.97 11.88 8.23
CA PHE A 188 -3.94 12.86 7.77
C PHE A 188 -5.12 12.24 7.02
N GLU A 189 -5.37 10.94 7.18
CA GLU A 189 -6.52 10.29 6.56
C GLU A 189 -7.81 11.01 7.00
N PRO A 190 -8.48 11.74 6.09
CA PRO A 190 -9.74 12.38 6.41
C PRO A 190 -10.72 11.24 6.66
N GLN A 191 -11.23 11.12 7.88
CA GLN A 191 -12.32 10.21 8.20
C GLN A 191 -13.49 10.49 7.25
N SER A 192 -13.54 9.77 6.14
CA SER A 192 -14.59 9.93 5.14
C SER A 192 -14.72 8.67 4.30
N ILE A 193 -15.80 7.95 4.63
CA ILE A 193 -16.68 7.23 3.71
C ILE A 193 -16.14 5.90 3.19
N LEU A 194 -16.80 4.81 3.64
CA LEU A 194 -16.77 3.45 3.08
C LEU A 194 -16.40 3.41 1.59
N LYS A 195 -15.11 3.22 1.29
CA LYS A 195 -14.67 2.86 -0.06
C LYS A 195 -15.07 1.41 -0.29
N ASN A 196 -15.91 1.18 -1.30
CA ASN A 196 -16.10 -0.14 -1.89
C ASN A 196 -14.74 -0.60 -2.44
N GLU A 197 -13.95 -1.33 -1.67
CA GLU A 197 -12.67 -1.87 -2.10
C GLU A 197 -12.89 -2.87 -3.23
N LEU A 198 -12.46 -2.49 -4.44
CA LEU A 198 -12.39 -3.42 -5.56
C LEU A 198 -11.09 -4.23 -5.43
N THR A 199 -11.20 -5.54 -5.46
CA THR A 199 -10.09 -6.48 -5.51
C THR A 199 -9.89 -6.95 -6.95
N GLU A 200 -8.63 -7.11 -7.37
CA GLU A 200 -8.27 -7.65 -8.68
C GLU A 200 -8.03 -9.16 -8.59
N PHE A 201 -8.73 -9.93 -9.42
CA PHE A 201 -8.62 -11.38 -9.49
C PHE A 201 -7.97 -11.79 -10.81
N LYS A 202 -7.00 -12.71 -10.74
CA LYS A 202 -6.40 -13.32 -11.92
C LYS A 202 -7.22 -14.54 -12.34
N ILE A 203 -7.77 -14.51 -13.54
CA ILE A 203 -8.61 -15.56 -14.11
C ILE A 203 -7.91 -16.15 -15.32
N THR A 204 -7.89 -17.48 -15.42
CA THR A 204 -7.52 -18.18 -16.65
C THR A 204 -8.77 -18.61 -17.40
N TYR A 205 -8.99 -18.10 -18.61
CA TYR A 205 -10.12 -18.46 -19.46
C TYR A 205 -9.70 -19.50 -20.50
N VAL A 206 -10.44 -20.61 -20.55
CA VAL A 206 -10.19 -21.76 -21.44
C VAL A 206 -11.38 -21.90 -22.39
N ARG A 207 -11.14 -21.66 -23.68
CA ARG A 207 -12.17 -21.73 -24.74
C ARG A 207 -12.40 -23.16 -25.22
N LEU A 208 -13.55 -23.40 -25.84
CA LEU A 208 -13.90 -24.69 -26.44
C LEU A 208 -12.95 -25.11 -27.57
N ASN A 209 -12.30 -24.15 -28.22
CA ASN A 209 -11.27 -24.41 -29.23
C ASN A 209 -9.88 -24.67 -28.63
N GLY A 210 -9.77 -24.79 -27.31
CA GLY A 210 -8.51 -25.04 -26.60
C GLY A 210 -7.64 -23.82 -26.36
N THR A 211 -8.08 -22.62 -26.76
CA THR A 211 -7.33 -21.38 -26.48
C THR A 211 -7.36 -21.06 -25.00
N VAL A 212 -6.19 -20.78 -24.42
CA VAL A 212 -6.03 -20.40 -23.01
C VAL A 212 -5.51 -18.96 -22.92
N ARG A 213 -6.18 -18.09 -22.17
CA ARG A 213 -5.77 -16.70 -21.93
C ARG A 213 -5.95 -16.32 -20.46
N ASN A 214 -5.12 -15.40 -19.98
CA ASN A 214 -5.21 -14.87 -18.62
C ASN A 214 -5.79 -13.46 -18.63
N TYR A 215 -6.67 -13.18 -17.68
CA TYR A 215 -7.34 -11.89 -17.50
C TYR A 215 -7.20 -11.43 -16.04
N TYR A 216 -7.10 -10.12 -15.83
CA TYR A 216 -7.11 -9.50 -14.50
C TYR A 216 -8.41 -8.72 -14.38
N VAL A 217 -9.33 -9.22 -13.54
CA VAL A 217 -10.70 -8.72 -13.46
C VAL A 217 -10.94 -8.12 -12.08
N LYS A 218 -11.39 -6.86 -12.06
CA LYS A 218 -11.70 -6.14 -10.82
C LYS A 218 -13.15 -6.34 -10.43
N THR A 219 -13.39 -6.74 -9.18
CA THR A 219 -14.72 -6.86 -8.60
C THR A 219 -14.68 -6.61 -7.09
N LYS A 220 -15.83 -6.54 -6.43
CA LYS A 220 -15.88 -6.34 -4.98
C LYS A 220 -15.35 -7.57 -4.23
N LYS A 221 -14.56 -7.36 -3.18
CA LYS A 221 -13.96 -8.44 -2.38
C LYS A 221 -15.01 -9.36 -1.74
N ASP A 222 -16.10 -8.77 -1.29
CA ASP A 222 -17.28 -9.42 -0.71
C ASP A 222 -18.34 -9.81 -1.76
N GLY A 223 -18.02 -9.67 -3.05
CA GLY A 223 -18.87 -10.05 -4.16
C GLY A 223 -19.00 -11.57 -4.31
N LYS A 224 -19.84 -11.97 -5.26
CA LYS A 224 -20.07 -13.37 -5.63
C LYS A 224 -19.32 -13.75 -6.91
N ILE A 225 -19.18 -15.05 -7.17
CA ILE A 225 -18.66 -15.56 -8.44
C ILE A 225 -19.46 -15.03 -9.64
N SER A 226 -20.78 -14.87 -9.52
CA SER A 226 -21.61 -14.22 -10.54
C SER A 226 -21.14 -12.81 -10.88
N ASP A 227 -20.69 -12.04 -9.88
CA ASP A 227 -20.21 -10.67 -10.08
C ASP A 227 -18.87 -10.69 -10.82
N LEU A 228 -17.99 -11.64 -10.48
CA LEU A 228 -16.71 -11.83 -11.16
C LEU A 228 -16.88 -12.25 -12.63
N ILE A 229 -17.79 -13.18 -12.92
CA ILE A 229 -18.10 -13.61 -14.30
C ILE A 229 -18.68 -12.45 -15.11
N ASN A 230 -19.60 -11.67 -14.53
CA ASN A 230 -20.18 -10.51 -15.21
C ASN A 230 -19.13 -9.44 -15.52
N SER A 231 -18.23 -9.16 -14.57
CA SER A 231 -17.10 -8.24 -14.79
C SER A 231 -16.15 -8.76 -15.87
N PHE A 232 -15.86 -10.07 -15.87
CA PHE A 232 -15.04 -10.72 -16.90
C PHE A 232 -15.66 -10.58 -18.29
N VAL A 233 -16.95 -10.92 -18.47
CA VAL A 233 -17.64 -10.85 -19.75
C VAL A 233 -17.64 -9.42 -20.30
N ARG A 234 -17.89 -8.42 -19.45
CA ARG A 234 -17.84 -6.99 -19.84
C ARG A 234 -16.44 -6.57 -20.28
N GLN A 235 -15.41 -6.97 -19.53
CA GLN A 235 -14.03 -6.62 -19.82
C GLN A 235 -13.50 -7.34 -21.07
N TYR A 236 -13.91 -8.59 -21.31
CA TYR A 236 -13.51 -9.36 -22.48
C TYR A 236 -13.89 -8.66 -23.79
N VAL A 237 -15.11 -8.11 -23.87
CA VAL A 237 -15.59 -7.34 -25.03
C VAL A 237 -14.64 -6.19 -25.33
N LEU A 238 -14.27 -5.40 -24.31
CA LEU A 238 -13.38 -4.25 -24.46
C LEU A 238 -11.97 -4.64 -24.93
N ILE A 239 -11.41 -5.74 -24.39
CA ILE A 239 -10.04 -6.18 -24.71
C ILE A 239 -9.95 -6.77 -26.13
N GLU A 240 -10.92 -7.60 -26.53
CA GLU A 240 -10.90 -8.21 -27.86
C GLU A 240 -11.25 -7.21 -28.95
N GLU A 241 -12.19 -6.27 -28.72
CA GLU A 241 -12.46 -5.18 -29.67
C GLU A 241 -11.22 -4.31 -29.90
N PHE A 242 -10.47 -4.01 -28.83
CA PHE A 242 -9.20 -3.27 -28.95
C PHE A 242 -8.13 -4.07 -29.71
N SER A 243 -8.00 -5.38 -29.44
CA SER A 243 -7.02 -6.24 -30.11
C SER A 243 -7.31 -6.44 -31.60
N GLN A 244 -8.60 -6.54 -31.97
CA GLN A 244 -9.03 -6.65 -33.37
C GLN A 244 -8.78 -5.37 -34.16
N SER A 245 -8.81 -4.19 -33.52
CA SER A 245 -8.50 -2.92 -34.19
C SER A 245 -7.03 -2.79 -34.60
N GLN A 246 -6.13 -3.56 -33.97
CA GLN A 246 -4.68 -3.47 -34.21
C GLN A 246 -4.15 -4.56 -35.16
N GLN A 247 -4.88 -5.66 -35.35
CA GLN A 247 -4.47 -6.77 -36.21
C GLN A 247 -5.42 -6.89 -37.39
N ASN A 248 -4.97 -6.49 -38.59
CA ASN A 248 -5.67 -6.66 -39.88
C ASN A 248 -5.84 -8.14 -40.31
N SER A 249 -5.92 -9.09 -39.36
CA SER A 249 -6.11 -10.52 -39.62
C SER A 249 -7.60 -10.87 -39.62
N ILE A 250 -8.04 -11.50 -40.70
CA ILE A 250 -9.44 -11.90 -41.01
C ILE A 250 -9.91 -13.12 -40.18
N ASP A 251 -9.35 -13.37 -39.00
CA ASP A 251 -9.79 -14.52 -38.18
C ASP A 251 -10.99 -14.15 -37.31
N THR A 252 -12.15 -14.06 -37.98
CA THR A 252 -13.43 -13.54 -37.51
C THR A 252 -14.26 -14.59 -36.76
N THR A 253 -13.76 -15.08 -35.63
CA THR A 253 -14.71 -15.63 -34.65
C THR A 253 -15.21 -14.48 -33.79
N ASN A 254 -16.35 -13.88 -34.17
CA ASN A 254 -17.15 -12.95 -33.35
C ASN A 254 -17.70 -13.68 -32.11
N HIS A 255 -16.81 -14.25 -31.32
CA HIS A 255 -17.11 -15.08 -30.20
C HIS A 255 -16.97 -14.23 -28.94
N HIS A 256 -18.13 -13.89 -28.38
CA HIS A 256 -18.23 -13.29 -27.06
C HIS A 256 -18.60 -14.37 -26.06
N PRO A 257 -17.83 -14.53 -24.96
CA PRO A 257 -18.22 -15.41 -23.87
C PRO A 257 -19.57 -14.94 -23.35
N LYS A 258 -20.50 -15.87 -23.15
CA LYS A 258 -21.78 -15.54 -22.50
C LYS A 258 -21.74 -16.11 -21.10
N TYR A 259 -22.28 -15.35 -20.17
CA TYR A 259 -22.34 -15.67 -18.74
C TYR A 259 -22.75 -17.13 -18.50
N ASP A 260 -23.86 -17.57 -19.10
CA ASP A 260 -24.41 -18.92 -18.88
C ASP A 260 -23.49 -20.05 -19.37
N PHE A 261 -22.55 -19.78 -20.29
CA PHE A 261 -21.66 -20.82 -20.84
C PHE A 261 -20.29 -20.84 -20.17
N ILE A 262 -20.12 -20.17 -19.02
CA ILE A 262 -18.87 -20.19 -18.27
C ILE A 262 -19.03 -21.10 -17.05
N LEU A 263 -18.16 -22.11 -16.95
CA LEU A 263 -18.02 -22.94 -15.76
C LEU A 263 -16.82 -22.43 -14.94
N PRO A 264 -17.05 -21.72 -13.82
CA PRO A 264 -15.99 -21.27 -12.92
C PRO A 264 -15.50 -22.44 -12.07
N THR A 265 -14.18 -22.63 -12.01
CA THR A 265 -13.58 -23.76 -11.30
C THR A 265 -12.32 -23.36 -10.57
N GLU A 266 -12.04 -24.10 -9.51
CA GLU A 266 -10.82 -24.03 -8.74
C GLU A 266 -9.85 -25.11 -9.24
N VAL A 267 -8.67 -24.70 -9.69
CA VAL A 267 -7.63 -25.63 -10.13
C VAL A 267 -6.45 -25.58 -9.18
N TYR A 268 -6.20 -26.70 -8.51
CA TYR A 268 -5.08 -26.90 -7.61
C TYR A 268 -4.22 -28.07 -8.09
N ASN A 269 -2.90 -27.85 -8.19
CA ASN A 269 -1.94 -28.86 -8.65
C ASN A 269 -2.38 -29.57 -9.96
N ASN A 270 -2.80 -28.78 -10.96
CA ASN A 270 -3.22 -29.26 -12.29
C ASN A 270 -4.41 -30.24 -12.25
N ARG A 271 -5.26 -30.14 -11.22
CA ARG A 271 -6.51 -30.88 -11.06
C ARG A 271 -7.64 -29.92 -10.72
N VAL A 272 -8.83 -30.20 -11.23
CA VAL A 272 -10.04 -29.52 -10.78
C VAL A 272 -10.29 -29.96 -9.34
N HIS A 273 -10.26 -29.01 -8.40
CA HIS A 273 -10.58 -29.24 -7.01
C HIS A 273 -12.08 -29.11 -6.77
N SER A 274 -12.66 -28.00 -7.24
CA SER A 274 -14.07 -27.68 -7.08
C SER A 274 -14.60 -26.89 -8.28
N SER A 275 -15.92 -26.93 -8.48
CA SER A 275 -16.64 -26.00 -9.36
C SER A 275 -17.43 -25.03 -8.49
N PHE A 276 -17.39 -23.75 -8.81
CA PHE A 276 -18.12 -22.75 -8.05
C PHE A 276 -19.56 -22.62 -8.53
N ASP A 277 -20.49 -22.40 -7.59
CA ASP A 277 -21.81 -21.90 -7.91
C ASP A 277 -21.81 -20.36 -8.01
N ASP A 278 -22.81 -19.80 -8.69
CA ASP A 278 -22.94 -18.36 -8.90
C ASP A 278 -23.00 -17.54 -7.60
N ASN A 279 -23.45 -18.14 -6.49
CA ASN A 279 -23.60 -17.48 -5.19
C ASN A 279 -22.37 -17.61 -4.30
N HIS A 280 -21.35 -18.36 -4.72
CA HIS A 280 -20.13 -18.55 -3.96
C HIS A 280 -19.44 -17.20 -3.73
N LEU A 281 -19.09 -16.91 -2.47
CA LEU A 281 -18.47 -15.64 -2.10
C LEU A 281 -17.00 -15.62 -2.53
N LEU A 282 -16.53 -14.49 -3.04
CA LEU A 282 -15.15 -14.36 -3.52
C LEU A 282 -14.13 -14.34 -2.39
N ASN A 283 -14.52 -13.87 -1.20
CA ASN A 283 -13.66 -13.85 -0.03
C ASN A 283 -13.38 -15.23 0.59
N SER A 284 -14.10 -16.28 0.17
CA SER A 284 -13.82 -17.65 0.61
C SER A 284 -12.85 -18.41 -0.31
N ILE A 285 -12.47 -17.82 -1.45
CA ILE A 285 -11.50 -18.41 -2.37
C ILE A 285 -10.09 -18.13 -1.84
N SER A 286 -9.25 -19.15 -1.69
CA SER A 286 -7.91 -18.92 -1.14
C SER A 286 -6.99 -18.29 -2.19
N ASP A 287 -6.09 -17.40 -1.75
CA ASP A 287 -5.13 -16.70 -2.62
C ASP A 287 -4.16 -17.65 -3.36
N ARG A 288 -4.12 -18.94 -2.98
CA ARG A 288 -3.25 -19.95 -3.59
C ARG A 288 -3.91 -20.67 -4.78
N ASP A 289 -5.20 -20.48 -5.00
CA ASP A 289 -5.96 -21.26 -5.94
C ASP A 289 -6.09 -20.56 -7.30
N LEU A 290 -5.96 -21.33 -8.38
CA LEU A 290 -6.14 -20.79 -9.72
C LEU A 290 -7.64 -20.82 -10.07
N ILE A 291 -8.23 -19.64 -10.26
CA ILE A 291 -9.59 -19.51 -10.78
C ILE A 291 -9.55 -19.70 -12.30
N VAL A 292 -10.17 -20.78 -12.77
CA VAL A 292 -10.23 -21.12 -14.20
C VAL A 292 -11.67 -21.10 -14.68
N PHE A 293 -11.93 -20.30 -15.71
CA PHE A 293 -13.22 -20.19 -16.38
C PHE A 293 -13.19 -21.07 -17.63
N TYR A 294 -13.93 -22.16 -17.62
CA TYR A 294 -14.07 -23.05 -18.77
C TYR A 294 -15.29 -22.67 -19.60
N GLU A 295 -15.11 -22.46 -20.89
CA GLU A 295 -16.22 -22.33 -21.83
C GLU A 295 -16.91 -23.69 -22.00
N THR A 296 -18.23 -23.70 -21.90
CA THR A 296 -19.06 -24.90 -22.00
C THR A 296 -19.87 -24.89 -23.30
N PRO A 297 -20.11 -26.05 -23.93
CA PRO A 297 -20.92 -26.11 -25.14
C PRO A 297 -22.39 -25.84 -24.82
N HIS A 298 -23.11 -25.26 -25.79
CA HIS A 298 -24.51 -24.86 -25.62
C HIS A 298 -25.42 -25.99 -25.12
N SER A 299 -25.14 -27.22 -25.55
CA SER A 299 -25.87 -28.42 -25.17
C SER A 299 -25.83 -28.76 -23.67
N MET A 300 -24.89 -28.19 -22.90
CA MET A 300 -24.80 -28.41 -21.45
C MET A 300 -25.83 -27.61 -20.65
N ASN A 301 -26.38 -26.53 -21.21
CA ASN A 301 -27.38 -25.70 -20.53
C ASN A 301 -28.83 -26.10 -20.85
N GLU A 302 -29.03 -27.11 -21.69
CA GLU A 302 -30.36 -27.65 -21.96
C GLU A 302 -30.87 -28.42 -20.73
N LYS A 303 -32.13 -28.17 -20.33
CA LYS A 303 -32.76 -28.80 -19.14
C LYS A 303 -32.72 -30.34 -19.16
N ASN A 304 -32.55 -30.96 -20.32
CA ASN A 304 -32.50 -32.40 -20.53
C ASN A 304 -31.12 -32.87 -21.03
N CYS A 305 -30.04 -32.21 -20.62
CA CYS A 305 -28.70 -32.61 -21.06
C CYS A 305 -28.41 -34.08 -20.70
N THR A 306 -28.19 -34.90 -21.73
CA THR A 306 -27.86 -36.33 -21.59
C THR A 306 -26.36 -36.56 -21.38
N ASN A 307 -25.56 -35.51 -21.40
CA ASN A 307 -24.12 -35.57 -21.23
C ASN A 307 -23.66 -34.96 -19.89
N ILE A 308 -22.43 -35.25 -19.50
CA ILE A 308 -21.74 -34.66 -18.35
C ILE A 308 -20.37 -34.14 -18.78
N LEU A 309 -19.85 -33.14 -18.07
CA LEU A 309 -18.46 -32.72 -18.17
C LEU A 309 -17.62 -33.56 -17.20
N MET A 310 -16.72 -34.37 -17.73
CA MET A 310 -15.78 -35.16 -16.95
C MET A 310 -14.40 -34.48 -16.97
N PRO A 311 -13.86 -34.02 -15.82
CA PRO A 311 -12.53 -33.43 -15.77
C PRO A 311 -11.45 -34.49 -16.05
N CYS A 312 -10.48 -34.14 -16.88
CA CYS A 312 -9.37 -35.00 -17.28
C CYS A 312 -8.05 -34.26 -17.05
N SER A 313 -7.14 -34.88 -16.29
CA SER A 313 -5.79 -34.36 -16.02
C SER A 313 -4.74 -35.19 -16.73
N PHE A 314 -3.66 -34.53 -17.17
CA PHE A 314 -2.53 -35.20 -17.82
C PHE A 314 -1.46 -35.54 -16.80
N ARG A 315 -0.79 -36.69 -16.97
CA ARG A 315 0.35 -37.12 -16.15
C ARG A 315 1.42 -37.68 -17.07
N ARG A 316 2.70 -37.49 -16.74
CA ARG A 316 3.77 -38.15 -17.50
C ARG A 316 3.88 -39.60 -17.02
N GLN A 317 4.39 -40.47 -17.87
CA GLN A 317 4.63 -41.86 -17.49
C GLN A 317 5.74 -41.98 -16.42
N THR A 318 6.74 -41.09 -16.49
CA THR A 318 7.92 -41.09 -15.61
C THR A 318 7.66 -40.44 -14.25
N ASN A 319 6.72 -39.50 -14.15
CA ASN A 319 6.33 -38.89 -12.88
C ASN A 319 4.80 -38.88 -12.74
N LYS A 320 4.28 -39.41 -11.62
CA LYS A 320 2.83 -39.42 -11.34
C LYS A 320 2.24 -38.01 -11.10
N ILE A 321 3.04 -36.96 -11.31
CA ILE A 321 2.69 -35.57 -11.09
C ILE A 321 1.84 -35.08 -12.28
N PRO A 322 0.64 -34.52 -12.03
CA PRO A 322 -0.16 -33.96 -13.10
C PRO A 322 0.47 -32.69 -13.68
N PHE A 323 0.33 -32.50 -14.99
CA PHE A 323 0.83 -31.32 -15.69
C PHE A 323 -0.24 -30.70 -16.59
N GLY A 324 -0.12 -29.39 -16.83
CA GLY A 324 -1.05 -28.64 -17.66
C GLY A 324 -2.41 -28.39 -16.99
N LEU A 325 -3.21 -27.52 -17.59
CA LEU A 325 -4.57 -27.31 -17.12
C LEU A 325 -5.43 -28.54 -17.44
N PRO A 326 -6.31 -28.97 -16.51
CA PRO A 326 -7.25 -30.04 -16.80
C PRO A 326 -8.20 -29.61 -17.93
N ILE A 327 -8.68 -30.58 -18.69
CA ILE A 327 -9.71 -30.36 -19.72
C ILE A 327 -11.00 -31.05 -19.30
N TYR A 328 -12.13 -30.54 -19.77
CA TYR A 328 -13.41 -31.24 -19.61
C TYR A 328 -13.74 -32.05 -20.86
N LEU A 329 -14.09 -33.31 -20.65
CA LEU A 329 -14.59 -34.22 -21.68
C LEU A 329 -16.11 -34.23 -21.62
N ASN A 330 -16.76 -33.96 -22.75
CA ASN A 330 -18.20 -34.05 -22.89
C ASN A 330 -18.58 -35.50 -23.19
N ILE A 331 -19.08 -36.25 -22.21
CA ILE A 331 -19.39 -37.68 -22.35
C ILE A 331 -20.86 -37.98 -22.00
N PRO A 332 -21.47 -39.03 -22.59
CA PRO A 332 -22.82 -39.43 -22.22
C PRO A 332 -22.92 -39.79 -20.73
N ARG A 333 -23.95 -39.27 -20.06
CA ARG A 333 -24.25 -39.55 -18.64
C ARG A 333 -24.64 -41.01 -18.43
N GLN A 334 -25.38 -41.58 -19.38
CA GLN A 334 -25.84 -42.97 -19.35
C GLN A 334 -25.24 -43.74 -20.53
N GLY A 335 -24.84 -44.99 -20.29
CA GLY A 335 -24.30 -45.85 -21.35
C GLY A 335 -22.91 -45.45 -21.86
N CYS A 336 -22.11 -44.73 -21.06
CA CYS A 336 -20.74 -44.39 -21.43
C CYS A 336 -19.91 -45.67 -21.65
N ARG A 337 -19.19 -45.75 -22.78
CA ARG A 337 -18.32 -46.86 -23.16
C ARG A 337 -16.92 -46.31 -23.37
N GLY A 338 -15.90 -47.17 -23.33
CA GLY A 338 -14.52 -46.76 -23.60
C GLY A 338 -14.37 -45.97 -24.91
N GLN A 339 -15.13 -46.33 -25.95
CA GLN A 339 -15.14 -45.60 -27.22
C GLN A 339 -15.61 -44.14 -27.08
N HIS A 340 -16.65 -43.87 -26.28
CA HIS A 340 -17.13 -42.50 -26.05
C HIS A 340 -16.07 -41.63 -25.36
N ILE A 341 -15.26 -42.23 -24.47
CA ILE A 341 -14.14 -41.53 -23.82
C ILE A 341 -13.02 -41.27 -24.83
N LEU A 342 -12.69 -42.25 -25.67
CA LEU A 342 -11.66 -42.11 -26.71
C LEU A 342 -12.05 -41.06 -27.76
N ASP A 343 -13.31 -41.02 -28.17
CA ASP A 343 -13.81 -40.03 -29.13
C ASP A 343 -13.80 -38.63 -28.50
N ALA A 344 -14.28 -38.48 -27.25
CA ALA A 344 -14.22 -37.21 -26.54
C ALA A 344 -12.76 -36.73 -26.32
N LEU A 345 -11.83 -37.63 -25.99
CA LEU A 345 -10.41 -37.32 -25.87
C LEU A 345 -9.83 -36.87 -27.21
N ARG A 346 -10.15 -37.55 -28.32
CA ARG A 346 -9.68 -37.19 -29.66
C ARG A 346 -10.16 -35.79 -30.05
N ASP A 347 -11.43 -35.50 -29.81
CA ASP A 347 -12.06 -34.22 -30.12
C ASP A 347 -11.51 -33.07 -29.27
N SER A 348 -11.24 -33.30 -27.98
CA SER A 348 -10.72 -32.28 -27.07
C SER A 348 -9.21 -32.07 -27.22
N LEU A 349 -8.42 -33.13 -27.39
CA LEU A 349 -6.95 -33.04 -27.50
C LEU A 349 -6.51 -32.31 -28.77
N GLY A 350 -7.17 -32.56 -29.90
CA GLY A 350 -6.86 -31.89 -31.16
C GLY A 350 -7.05 -30.37 -31.10
N LYS A 351 -8.04 -29.91 -30.31
CA LYS A 351 -8.30 -28.49 -30.07
C LYS A 351 -7.31 -27.90 -29.06
N TYR A 352 -6.98 -28.65 -28.01
CA TYR A 352 -6.18 -28.15 -26.89
C TYR A 352 -4.68 -28.04 -27.17
N PHE A 353 -4.11 -28.98 -27.92
CA PHE A 353 -2.66 -29.08 -28.09
C PHE A 353 -2.13 -28.55 -29.43
N TRP A 354 -2.97 -27.94 -30.28
CA TRP A 354 -2.58 -27.42 -31.60
C TRP A 354 -1.70 -28.42 -32.40
N LEU A 355 -1.98 -29.72 -32.24
CA LEU A 355 -1.20 -30.76 -32.89
C LEU A 355 -1.44 -30.65 -34.40
N ASN A 356 -0.37 -30.42 -35.16
CA ASN A 356 -0.49 -30.28 -36.60
C ASN A 356 -1.04 -31.60 -37.18
N PRO A 357 -2.23 -31.59 -37.81
CA PRO A 357 -2.89 -32.82 -38.26
C PRO A 357 -2.09 -33.59 -39.32
N ASN A 358 -1.15 -32.92 -39.99
CA ASN A 358 -0.35 -33.52 -41.06
C ASN A 358 1.02 -34.06 -40.59
N THR A 359 1.53 -33.68 -39.42
CA THR A 359 2.89 -34.05 -38.97
C THR A 359 2.98 -34.62 -37.56
N GLU A 360 2.07 -34.25 -36.64
CA GLU A 360 2.20 -34.60 -35.22
C GLU A 360 1.14 -35.59 -34.74
N GLN A 361 0.01 -35.71 -35.45
CA GLN A 361 -1.03 -36.69 -35.12
C GLN A 361 -0.56 -38.15 -35.27
N GLN A 362 0.46 -38.40 -36.10
CA GLN A 362 1.04 -39.74 -36.29
C GLN A 362 2.03 -40.16 -35.17
N LEU A 363 2.47 -39.24 -34.32
CA LEU A 363 3.46 -39.51 -33.25
C LEU A 363 2.83 -40.02 -31.95
N TYR A 364 1.49 -39.97 -31.83
CA TYR A 364 0.78 -40.36 -30.61
C TYR A 364 -0.18 -41.50 -30.93
N GLU A 365 0.27 -42.74 -30.72
CA GLU A 365 -0.56 -43.94 -30.86
C GLU A 365 -1.07 -44.39 -29.49
N ILE A 366 -2.40 -44.39 -29.31
CA ILE A 366 -3.03 -44.97 -28.11
C ILE A 366 -3.00 -46.50 -28.27
N ARG A 367 -1.92 -47.16 -27.80
CA ARG A 367 -1.78 -48.62 -27.84
C ARG A 367 -2.30 -49.28 -26.56
N GLY A 368 -3.12 -50.32 -26.71
CA GLY A 368 -3.30 -51.36 -25.69
C GLY A 368 -2.12 -52.35 -25.75
N MET A 369 -1.56 -52.73 -24.60
CA MET A 369 -0.37 -53.59 -24.56
C MET A 369 -0.72 -55.09 -24.62
N ASP A 370 -0.12 -55.81 -25.57
CA ASP A 370 -0.02 -57.28 -25.61
C ASP A 370 1.46 -57.70 -25.82
N SER A 371 1.90 -58.79 -25.18
CA SER A 371 3.32 -59.20 -25.06
C SER A 371 3.65 -60.55 -25.74
N ASN A 372 4.75 -60.65 -26.49
CA ASN A 372 5.41 -61.93 -26.85
C ASN A 372 6.92 -61.77 -27.18
N LYS A 373 7.81 -62.46 -26.43
CA LYS A 373 8.71 -63.62 -26.72
C LYS A 373 9.98 -63.42 -27.58
N SER A 374 11.15 -63.72 -26.99
CA SER A 374 12.48 -63.81 -27.65
C SER A 374 13.27 -65.09 -27.30
N SER A 375 14.45 -65.24 -27.94
CA SER A 375 15.20 -66.44 -28.37
C SER A 375 16.15 -67.10 -27.34
N LYS A 376 16.71 -68.28 -27.69
CA LYS A 376 17.43 -69.28 -26.85
C LYS A 376 18.92 -69.51 -27.26
N VAL A 377 19.91 -68.71 -26.81
CA VAL A 377 21.37 -69.03 -26.92
C VAL A 377 22.14 -68.53 -25.69
N CYS A 378 23.17 -69.21 -25.19
CA CYS A 378 23.91 -68.83 -23.98
C CYS A 378 24.85 -67.64 -24.24
N GLU A 379 24.71 -66.56 -23.47
CA GLU A 379 25.27 -65.22 -23.70
C GLU A 379 26.33 -64.87 -22.63
N VAL A 380 27.48 -65.55 -22.65
CA VAL A 380 28.62 -65.19 -21.79
C VAL A 380 29.62 -64.36 -22.58
N GLU A 381 30.03 -63.21 -22.01
CA GLU A 381 31.01 -62.33 -22.65
C GLU A 381 32.39 -62.98 -22.73
N GLY A 382 33.03 -62.90 -23.90
CA GLY A 382 34.41 -63.33 -24.10
C GLY A 382 34.65 -64.84 -24.25
N THR A 383 33.63 -65.70 -24.18
CA THR A 383 33.80 -67.16 -24.38
C THR A 383 32.65 -67.78 -25.20
N VAL A 384 32.98 -68.62 -26.18
CA VAL A 384 31.99 -69.38 -26.96
C VAL A 384 31.55 -70.59 -26.11
N CYS A 385 30.52 -70.40 -25.28
CA CYS A 385 29.93 -71.48 -24.50
C CYS A 385 29.03 -72.36 -25.40
N LYS A 386 29.45 -73.59 -25.69
CA LYS A 386 28.69 -74.55 -26.53
C LYS A 386 27.57 -75.30 -25.78
N LYS A 387 27.26 -74.91 -24.54
CA LYS A 387 26.25 -75.59 -23.70
C LYS A 387 24.89 -74.92 -23.88
N ASP A 388 23.84 -75.73 -23.90
CA ASP A 388 22.46 -75.24 -24.03
C ASP A 388 22.08 -74.26 -22.91
N VAL A 389 21.26 -73.27 -23.27
CA VAL A 389 20.64 -72.35 -22.30
C VAL A 389 19.76 -73.15 -21.36
N GLN A 390 20.10 -73.12 -20.08
CA GLN A 390 19.29 -73.80 -19.06
C GLN A 390 18.43 -72.81 -18.28
N ALA A 391 18.82 -71.54 -18.21
CA ALA A 391 18.04 -70.51 -17.55
C ALA A 391 18.43 -69.11 -18.06
N LEU A 392 17.47 -68.20 -18.02
CA LEU A 392 17.69 -66.77 -18.16
C LEU A 392 18.17 -66.24 -16.80
N CYS A 393 19.29 -65.53 -16.75
CA CYS A 393 19.66 -64.77 -15.56
C CYS A 393 18.67 -63.61 -15.40
N TYR A 394 17.89 -63.62 -14.32
CA TYR A 394 16.91 -62.56 -14.06
C TYR A 394 17.55 -61.18 -13.84
N HIS A 395 18.83 -61.10 -13.44
CA HIS A 395 19.50 -59.82 -13.16
C HIS A 395 19.97 -59.07 -14.42
N CYS A 396 20.40 -59.78 -15.45
CA CYS A 396 20.97 -59.18 -16.66
C CYS A 396 20.28 -59.62 -17.95
N SER A 397 19.23 -60.44 -17.85
CA SER A 397 18.49 -61.03 -18.96
C SER A 397 19.38 -61.78 -19.96
N LYS A 398 20.57 -62.21 -19.52
CA LYS A 398 21.46 -63.05 -20.32
C LYS A 398 21.02 -64.50 -20.14
N ASN A 399 20.82 -65.17 -21.25
CA ASN A 399 20.61 -66.61 -21.28
C ASN A 399 21.91 -67.31 -20.86
N LEU A 400 21.94 -68.14 -19.82
CA LEU A 400 23.18 -68.75 -19.31
C LEU A 400 23.05 -70.28 -19.17
N CYS A 401 24.17 -70.99 -19.35
CA CYS A 401 24.29 -72.39 -18.95
C CYS A 401 24.51 -72.49 -17.44
N ARG A 402 24.17 -73.60 -16.79
CA ARG A 402 24.18 -73.72 -15.32
C ARG A 402 25.52 -73.37 -14.65
N ILE A 403 26.66 -73.72 -15.24
CA ILE A 403 27.98 -73.41 -14.65
C ILE A 403 28.23 -71.90 -14.67
N HIS A 404 28.00 -71.27 -15.82
CA HIS A 404 28.17 -69.83 -15.95
C HIS A 404 27.10 -69.05 -15.20
N LEU A 405 25.90 -69.62 -15.00
CA LEU A 405 24.88 -69.03 -14.14
C LEU A 405 25.34 -69.00 -12.67
N ILE A 406 25.95 -70.07 -12.14
CA ILE A 406 26.44 -70.12 -10.76
C ILE A 406 27.60 -69.14 -10.55
N GLN A 407 28.58 -69.14 -11.45
CA GLN A 407 29.72 -68.21 -11.38
C GLN A 407 29.26 -66.75 -11.54
N HIS A 408 28.34 -66.50 -12.47
CA HIS A 408 27.75 -65.19 -12.67
C HIS A 408 26.93 -64.75 -11.45
N ALA A 409 26.16 -65.65 -10.83
CA ALA A 409 25.41 -65.35 -9.61
C ALA A 409 26.32 -64.94 -8.45
N GLN A 410 27.44 -65.66 -8.21
CA GLN A 410 28.42 -65.31 -7.18
C GLN A 410 29.08 -63.95 -7.45
N LEU A 411 29.50 -63.69 -8.70
CA LEU A 411 30.07 -62.41 -9.10
C LEU A 411 29.05 -61.25 -8.94
N MET A 412 27.79 -61.51 -9.27
CA MET A 412 26.71 -60.53 -9.11
C MET A 412 26.40 -60.28 -7.62
N GLU A 413 26.39 -61.31 -6.79
CA GLU A 413 26.21 -61.20 -5.33
C GLU A 413 27.31 -60.33 -4.70
N ASP A 414 28.58 -60.59 -5.02
CA ASP A 414 29.71 -59.81 -4.52
C ASP A 414 29.67 -58.35 -4.99
N MET A 415 29.37 -58.10 -6.27
CA MET A 415 29.22 -56.74 -6.80
C MET A 415 28.03 -56.00 -6.17
N THR A 416 26.89 -56.67 -6.03
CA THR A 416 25.66 -56.10 -5.44
C THR A 416 25.88 -55.74 -3.98
N ARG A 417 26.46 -56.66 -3.20
CA ARG A 417 26.80 -56.42 -1.79
C ARG A 417 27.80 -55.27 -1.63
N GLY A 418 28.82 -55.21 -2.47
CA GLY A 418 29.78 -54.09 -2.49
C GLY A 418 29.11 -52.74 -2.75
N LYS A 419 28.18 -52.67 -3.72
CA LYS A 419 27.40 -51.45 -4.00
C LYS A 419 26.48 -51.07 -2.84
N LEU A 420 25.76 -52.03 -2.26
CA LEU A 420 24.86 -51.77 -1.14
C LEU A 420 25.61 -51.24 0.09
N ASN A 421 26.79 -51.79 0.40
CA ASN A 421 27.63 -51.27 1.49
C ASN A 421 28.09 -49.83 1.23
N SER A 422 28.54 -49.52 0.00
CA SER A 422 28.91 -48.15 -0.37
C SER A 422 27.72 -47.17 -0.28
N LEU A 423 26.52 -47.60 -0.65
CA LEU A 423 25.30 -46.81 -0.46
C LEU A 423 25.00 -46.57 1.02
N ALA A 424 25.16 -47.60 1.87
CA ALA A 424 24.96 -47.49 3.31
C ALA A 424 25.95 -46.51 3.97
N ASP A 425 27.21 -46.51 3.54
CA ASP A 425 28.22 -45.57 4.04
C ASP A 425 27.88 -44.13 3.66
N LYS A 426 27.54 -43.89 2.38
CA LYS A 426 27.06 -42.57 1.90
C LYS A 426 25.83 -42.12 2.68
N PHE A 427 24.97 -43.07 3.06
CA PHE A 427 23.80 -42.81 3.87
C PHE A 427 24.11 -42.29 5.27
N ASN A 428 25.05 -42.95 5.95
CA ASN A 428 25.45 -42.57 7.30
C ASN A 428 26.11 -41.18 7.29
N GLU A 429 26.88 -40.87 6.26
CA GLU A 429 27.44 -39.53 6.05
C GLU A 429 26.33 -38.47 5.89
N LEU A 430 25.35 -38.71 5.01
CA LEU A 430 24.23 -37.79 4.81
C LEU A 430 23.38 -37.63 6.07
N SER A 431 23.18 -38.70 6.84
CA SER A 431 22.47 -38.66 8.13
C SER A 431 23.18 -37.75 9.13
N LEU A 432 24.50 -37.87 9.28
CA LEU A 432 25.29 -37.01 10.16
C LEU A 432 25.23 -35.55 9.72
N ARG A 433 25.24 -35.28 8.41
CA ARG A 433 25.05 -33.91 7.89
C ARG A 433 23.66 -33.37 8.25
N PHE A 434 22.63 -34.19 8.14
CA PHE A 434 21.25 -33.83 8.44
C PHE A 434 21.06 -33.41 9.92
N ASP A 435 21.65 -34.17 10.84
CA ASP A 435 21.58 -33.90 12.29
C ASP A 435 22.23 -32.57 12.70
N ASN A 436 23.15 -32.06 11.87
CA ASN A 436 23.87 -30.82 12.13
C ASN A 436 23.24 -29.57 11.48
N ILE A 437 22.13 -29.72 10.76
CA ILE A 437 21.47 -28.57 10.12
C ILE A 437 20.50 -27.91 11.10
N SER A 438 20.79 -26.65 11.44
CA SER A 438 19.92 -25.80 12.26
C SER A 438 19.71 -24.44 11.59
N ILE A 439 18.50 -23.88 11.70
CA ILE A 439 18.25 -22.49 11.37
C ILE A 439 18.86 -21.62 12.47
N SER A 440 19.75 -20.70 12.11
CA SER A 440 20.34 -19.75 13.06
C SER A 440 19.31 -18.76 13.59
N ASP A 441 19.23 -18.58 14.91
CA ASP A 441 18.37 -17.55 15.51
C ASP A 441 18.84 -16.12 15.21
N ASN A 442 20.07 -15.96 14.71
CA ASN A 442 20.63 -14.64 14.40
C ASN A 442 20.17 -14.06 13.05
N ILE A 443 19.32 -14.76 12.28
CA ILE A 443 18.86 -14.30 10.96
C ILE A 443 18.14 -12.95 11.04
N LEU A 444 17.36 -12.72 12.11
CA LEU A 444 16.62 -11.45 12.28
C LEU A 444 17.44 -10.32 12.88
N LYS A 445 18.67 -10.60 13.35
CA LYS A 445 19.47 -9.60 14.04
C LYS A 445 19.76 -8.38 13.17
N ILE A 446 20.07 -8.59 11.89
CA ILE A 446 20.37 -7.50 10.94
C ILE A 446 19.10 -6.68 10.63
N PRO A 447 17.96 -7.27 10.21
CA PRO A 447 16.71 -6.55 10.03
C PRO A 447 16.27 -5.74 11.25
N PHE A 448 16.36 -6.31 12.46
CA PHE A 448 15.98 -5.60 13.68
C PHE A 448 16.88 -4.40 13.97
N VAL A 449 18.20 -4.54 13.80
CA VAL A 449 19.13 -3.41 13.94
C VAL A 449 18.83 -2.31 12.92
N GLN A 450 18.47 -2.68 11.69
CA GLN A 450 18.09 -1.70 10.66
C GLN A 450 16.77 -0.99 11.00
N LEU A 451 15.78 -1.71 11.53
CA LEU A 451 14.49 -1.15 11.92
C LEU A 451 14.63 -0.18 13.11
N GLU A 452 15.44 -0.54 14.12
CA GLU A 452 15.73 0.36 15.24
C GLU A 452 16.54 1.59 14.81
N LYS A 453 17.46 1.43 13.85
CA LYS A 453 18.17 2.58 13.27
C LYS A 453 17.18 3.52 12.56
N TRP A 454 16.26 2.98 11.78
CA TRP A 454 15.23 3.77 11.10
C TRP A 454 14.31 4.50 12.10
N ARG A 455 13.89 3.83 13.17
CA ARG A 455 13.11 4.43 14.27
C ARG A 455 13.82 5.65 14.87
N ALA A 456 15.09 5.50 15.21
CA ALA A 456 15.90 6.57 15.79
C ALA A 456 16.05 7.76 14.84
N GLU A 457 16.34 7.52 13.56
CA GLU A 457 16.45 8.56 12.53
C GLU A 457 15.12 9.30 12.32
N ALA A 458 13.98 8.59 12.34
CA ALA A 458 12.66 9.19 12.20
C ALA A 458 12.28 10.05 13.42
N HIS A 459 12.59 9.59 14.64
CA HIS A 459 12.39 10.36 15.87
C HIS A 459 13.19 11.66 15.85
N GLU A 460 14.48 11.58 15.49
CA GLU A 460 15.35 12.75 15.36
C GLU A 460 14.79 13.75 14.34
N LYS A 461 14.25 13.26 13.21
CA LYS A 461 13.71 14.12 12.17
C LYS A 461 12.44 14.87 12.61
N ILE A 462 11.55 14.20 13.34
CA ILE A 462 10.36 14.84 13.93
C ILE A 462 10.79 15.93 14.90
N ASP A 463 11.77 15.65 15.76
CA ASP A 463 12.29 16.62 16.73
C ASP A 463 12.87 17.86 16.03
N GLN A 464 13.63 17.68 14.95
CA GLN A 464 14.15 18.79 14.13
C GLN A 464 13.03 19.65 13.52
N ILE A 465 11.96 19.02 13.01
CA ILE A 465 10.81 19.74 12.42
C ILE A 465 10.08 20.55 13.49
N VAL A 466 9.85 19.95 14.66
CA VAL A 466 9.19 20.64 15.79
C VAL A 466 10.01 21.86 16.21
N GLU A 467 11.32 21.71 16.36
CA GLU A 467 12.18 22.81 16.76
C GLU A 467 12.22 23.92 15.70
N GLN A 468 12.33 23.55 14.42
CA GLN A 468 12.25 24.51 13.32
C GLN A 468 10.93 25.29 13.35
N LYS A 469 9.78 24.61 13.55
CA LYS A 469 8.47 25.27 13.63
C LYS A 469 8.33 26.16 14.86
N ARG A 470 8.92 25.80 16.00
CA ARG A 470 8.99 26.69 17.17
C ARG A 470 9.76 27.95 16.86
N GLN A 471 10.90 27.82 16.19
CA GLN A 471 11.71 28.97 15.81
C GLN A 471 10.95 29.88 14.82
N GLU A 472 10.32 29.31 13.78
CA GLU A 472 9.52 30.08 12.82
C GLU A 472 8.39 30.86 13.50
N LEU A 473 7.69 30.25 14.46
CA LEU A 473 6.63 30.91 15.23
C LEU A 473 7.17 32.05 16.12
N ASN A 474 8.33 31.84 16.75
CA ASN A 474 9.00 32.88 17.54
C ASN A 474 9.45 34.04 16.65
N ASP A 475 10.04 33.75 15.49
CA ASP A 475 10.51 34.76 14.54
C ASP A 475 9.34 35.61 14.01
N GLU A 476 8.19 35.00 13.71
CA GLU A 476 6.97 35.72 13.33
C GLU A 476 6.39 36.57 14.46
N LEU A 477 6.42 36.06 15.70
CA LEU A 477 6.01 36.84 16.87
C LEU A 477 6.94 38.05 17.06
N ASP A 478 8.24 37.89 16.90
CA ASP A 478 9.21 38.99 17.02
C ASP A 478 9.05 40.02 15.90
N LYS A 479 8.78 39.60 14.67
CA LYS A 479 8.41 40.51 13.57
C LYS A 479 7.15 41.30 13.92
N TYR A 480 6.12 40.63 14.42
CA TYR A 480 4.88 41.28 14.84
C TYR A 480 5.12 42.28 15.98
N ARG A 481 5.89 41.88 17.01
CA ARG A 481 6.30 42.77 18.12
C ARG A 481 7.00 44.02 17.63
N LYS A 482 7.94 43.87 16.69
CA LYS A 482 8.66 45.00 16.12
C LYS A 482 7.73 45.97 15.41
N VAL A 483 6.84 45.47 14.55
CA VAL A 483 5.85 46.30 13.83
C VAL A 483 4.89 46.98 14.81
N PHE A 484 4.42 46.24 15.81
CA PHE A 484 3.55 46.74 16.85
C PHE A 484 4.22 47.89 17.62
N LEU A 485 5.43 47.68 18.15
CA LEU A 485 6.17 48.68 18.92
C LEU A 485 6.42 49.96 18.09
N THR A 486 6.85 49.83 16.83
CA THR A 486 7.06 50.99 15.95
C THR A 486 5.78 51.78 15.70
N LYS A 487 4.67 51.11 15.36
CA LYS A 487 3.40 51.80 15.15
C LYS A 487 2.85 52.41 16.44
N ASN A 488 3.05 51.74 17.57
CA ASN A 488 2.64 52.24 18.88
C ASN A 488 3.39 53.52 19.24
N GLU A 489 4.71 53.54 19.02
CA GLU A 489 5.56 54.71 19.24
C GLU A 489 5.16 55.89 18.33
N GLU A 490 4.90 55.64 17.04
CA GLU A 490 4.41 56.67 16.11
C GLU A 490 3.10 57.32 16.58
N GLN A 491 2.16 56.51 17.09
CA GLN A 491 0.89 57.01 17.61
C GLN A 491 1.08 57.77 18.92
N LEU A 492 1.97 57.31 19.81
CA LEU A 492 2.30 58.01 21.05
C LEU A 492 2.91 59.39 20.77
N ILE A 493 3.78 59.51 19.76
CA ILE A 493 4.35 60.79 19.32
C ILE A 493 3.25 61.73 18.81
N LYS A 494 2.34 61.24 17.94
CA LYS A 494 1.20 62.04 17.45
C LYS A 494 0.31 62.51 18.60
N MET A 495 0.00 61.61 19.52
CA MET A 495 -0.81 61.90 20.71
C MET A 495 -0.16 62.97 21.60
N ASN A 496 1.14 62.85 21.88
CA ASN A 496 1.90 63.82 22.66
C ASN A 496 1.96 65.20 21.99
N ASN A 497 2.08 65.25 20.66
CA ASN A 497 2.00 66.48 19.90
C ASN A 497 0.61 67.14 20.03
N SER A 498 -0.48 66.37 19.90
CA SER A 498 -1.85 66.89 20.08
C SER A 498 -2.11 67.36 21.51
N LYS A 499 -1.58 66.66 22.53
CA LYS A 499 -1.61 67.12 23.93
C LYS A 499 -0.93 68.47 24.11
N ARG A 500 0.25 68.66 23.50
CA ARG A 500 0.97 69.94 23.53
C ARG A 500 0.16 71.06 22.89
N ILE A 501 -0.43 70.82 21.72
CA ILE A 501 -1.27 71.81 21.03
C ILE A 501 -2.48 72.19 21.89
N ILE A 502 -3.14 71.22 22.54
CA ILE A 502 -4.26 71.51 23.45
C ILE A 502 -3.81 72.38 24.62
N ALA A 503 -2.68 72.06 25.24
CA ALA A 503 -2.15 72.86 26.35
C ALA A 503 -1.84 74.30 25.92
N GLU A 504 -1.25 74.50 24.73
CA GLU A 504 -0.99 75.81 24.14
C GLU A 504 -2.30 76.59 23.91
N LEU A 505 -3.31 75.96 23.30
CA LEU A 505 -4.62 76.57 23.04
C LEU A 505 -5.38 76.94 24.32
N ILE A 506 -5.28 76.11 25.36
CA ILE A 506 -5.85 76.40 26.70
C ILE A 506 -5.15 77.61 27.31
N GLN A 507 -3.83 77.68 27.22
CA GLN A 507 -3.04 78.76 27.82
C GLN A 507 -3.27 80.10 27.11
N GLU A 508 -3.40 80.09 25.78
CA GLU A 508 -3.63 81.30 24.98
C GLU A 508 -5.08 81.78 25.03
N SER A 509 -6.04 80.92 25.42
CA SER A 509 -7.49 81.24 25.43
C SER A 509 -7.98 81.79 24.09
N ASP A 510 -7.37 81.36 22.98
CA ASP A 510 -7.71 81.78 21.62
C ASP A 510 -7.69 80.58 20.66
N ALA A 511 -8.64 79.66 20.85
CA ALA A 511 -8.83 78.54 19.95
C ALA A 511 -9.88 78.84 18.87
N SER A 512 -9.54 78.57 17.61
CA SER A 512 -10.51 78.56 16.52
C SER A 512 -11.34 77.28 16.52
N ALA A 513 -12.57 77.36 15.99
CA ALA A 513 -13.45 76.20 15.88
C ALA A 513 -12.86 75.08 15.00
N ASN A 514 -12.05 75.45 13.99
CA ASN A 514 -11.38 74.49 13.12
C ASN A 514 -10.30 73.71 13.88
N GLN A 515 -9.46 74.39 14.67
CA GLN A 515 -8.44 73.72 15.50
C GLN A 515 -9.07 72.72 16.48
N ILE A 516 -10.20 73.08 17.11
CA ILE A 516 -10.93 72.16 18.01
C ILE A 516 -11.45 70.94 17.23
N THR A 517 -11.95 71.14 16.01
CA THR A 517 -12.48 70.06 15.16
C THR A 517 -11.37 69.13 14.65
N ASP A 518 -10.21 69.68 14.29
CA ASP A 518 -9.04 68.92 13.85
C ASP A 518 -8.49 68.06 15.01
N LEU A 519 -8.44 68.61 16.22
CA LEU A 519 -8.04 67.88 17.42
C LEU A 519 -9.04 66.77 17.79
N GLN A 520 -10.33 67.03 17.69
CA GLN A 520 -11.38 66.03 17.87
C GLN A 520 -11.21 64.86 16.89
N THR A 521 -10.99 65.18 15.61
CA THR A 521 -10.78 64.17 14.55
C THR A 521 -9.54 63.33 14.84
N SER A 522 -8.44 63.97 15.25
CA SER A 522 -7.21 63.27 15.65
C SER A 522 -7.41 62.33 16.85
N ILE A 523 -8.21 62.73 17.85
CA ILE A 523 -8.57 61.88 18.98
C ILE A 523 -9.38 60.67 18.54
N ASP A 524 -10.40 60.89 17.72
CA ASP A 524 -11.29 59.81 17.27
C ASP A 524 -10.54 58.81 16.37
N GLU A 525 -9.60 59.29 15.54
CA GLU A 525 -8.67 58.43 14.79
C GLU A 525 -7.78 57.59 15.71
N THR A 526 -7.24 58.18 16.77
CA THR A 526 -6.38 57.49 17.76
C THR A 526 -7.17 56.44 18.53
N GLU A 527 -8.40 56.75 18.93
CA GLU A 527 -9.32 55.84 19.61
C GLU A 527 -9.70 54.65 18.69
N ASN A 528 -10.00 54.92 17.43
CA ASN A 528 -10.30 53.88 16.44
C ASN A 528 -9.10 52.95 16.22
N TYR A 529 -7.88 53.48 16.18
CA TYR A 529 -6.66 52.67 16.09
C TYR A 529 -6.50 51.76 17.31
N LEU A 530 -6.65 52.29 18.52
CA LEU A 530 -6.59 51.49 19.76
C LEU A 530 -7.64 50.38 19.79
N ASN A 531 -8.86 50.69 19.38
CA ASN A 531 -9.93 49.70 19.29
C ASN A 531 -9.63 48.63 18.23
N SER A 532 -8.98 49.01 17.11
CA SER A 532 -8.56 48.06 16.07
C SER A 532 -7.49 47.08 16.57
N LEU A 533 -6.52 47.55 17.37
CA LEU A 533 -5.48 46.70 17.98
C LEU A 533 -6.10 45.65 18.91
N MET A 534 -7.01 46.07 19.77
CA MET A 534 -7.74 45.17 20.71
C MET A 534 -8.54 44.08 19.97
N THR A 535 -8.92 44.32 18.71
CA THR A 535 -9.62 43.34 17.87
C THR A 535 -8.71 42.50 16.96
N HIS A 536 -7.50 42.97 16.62
CA HIS A 536 -6.56 42.26 15.75
C HIS A 536 -5.66 41.26 16.47
N GLU A 537 -5.51 41.37 17.80
CA GLU A 537 -4.50 40.64 18.59
C GLU A 537 -4.70 39.11 18.75
N ILE A 538 -5.74 38.49 18.17
CA ILE A 538 -6.03 37.06 18.45
C ILE A 538 -6.12 36.19 17.19
N ASN A 539 -6.55 36.70 16.04
CA ASN A 539 -6.86 35.84 14.91
C ASN A 539 -5.64 35.46 14.05
N VAL A 540 -4.65 36.33 13.88
CA VAL A 540 -3.62 36.14 12.84
C VAL A 540 -2.63 35.00 13.16
N ILE A 541 -2.36 34.70 14.43
CA ILE A 541 -1.45 33.60 14.81
C ILE A 541 -2.23 32.32 15.17
N ALA A 542 -3.45 32.44 15.71
CA ALA A 542 -4.26 31.29 16.12
C ALA A 542 -4.89 30.53 14.93
N THR A 543 -5.09 31.18 13.77
CA THR A 543 -5.77 30.56 12.62
C THR A 543 -4.85 30.10 11.50
N THR A 544 -3.55 30.36 11.57
CA THR A 544 -2.61 29.91 10.53
C THR A 544 -2.49 28.39 10.65
N PRO A 545 -2.91 27.60 9.64
CA PRO A 545 -2.84 26.14 9.72
C PRO A 545 -1.36 25.74 9.79
N ILE A 546 -0.92 25.28 10.96
CA ILE A 546 0.46 24.83 11.22
C ILE A 546 0.79 23.56 10.41
N TRP A 547 -0.21 22.94 9.76
CA TRP A 547 -0.20 21.53 9.39
C TRP A 547 0.18 21.19 7.94
N ARG A 548 0.64 22.15 7.11
CA ARG A 548 1.30 21.78 5.84
C ARG A 548 2.79 21.68 6.07
N VAL A 549 3.21 20.55 6.62
CA VAL A 549 4.59 20.09 6.49
C VAL A 549 4.53 19.07 5.34
N ASP A 550 5.03 19.45 4.16
CA ASP A 550 5.21 18.51 3.06
C ASP A 550 6.31 17.53 3.47
N ILE A 551 5.92 16.35 3.98
CA ILE A 551 6.85 15.28 4.38
C ILE A 551 7.21 14.41 3.17
N GLU A 552 6.58 14.65 2.00
CA GLU A 552 6.75 13.89 0.76
C GLU A 552 8.21 13.70 0.31
N ASN A 553 9.13 14.60 0.66
CA ASN A 553 10.50 14.60 0.11
C ASN A 553 11.62 14.21 1.08
N HIS A 554 11.35 13.97 2.37
CA HIS A 554 12.43 13.84 3.37
C HIS A 554 12.45 12.52 4.17
N LEU A 555 11.41 11.70 4.04
CA LEU A 555 11.37 10.32 4.57
C LEU A 555 11.21 9.28 3.45
N SER A 556 11.43 9.69 2.21
CA SER A 556 11.60 8.77 1.10
C SER A 556 12.74 7.81 1.43
N SER A 557 12.39 6.52 1.45
CA SER A 557 13.27 5.36 1.59
C SER A 557 14.71 5.71 1.23
N PRO A 558 15.67 5.65 2.16
CA PRO A 558 17.03 5.94 1.79
C PRO A 558 17.46 4.97 0.69
N GLU A 559 18.08 5.51 -0.37
CA GLU A 559 18.57 4.78 -1.53
C GLU A 559 19.74 3.87 -1.14
N TRP A 560 19.50 2.88 -0.28
CA TRP A 560 20.51 1.89 0.07
C TRP A 560 20.49 0.76 -0.96
N TYR A 561 21.42 0.90 -1.91
CA TYR A 561 22.15 -0.17 -2.58
C TYR A 561 21.44 -1.02 -3.64
N HIS A 562 21.70 -0.63 -4.89
CA HIS A 562 21.75 -1.50 -6.07
C HIS A 562 23.10 -2.23 -6.23
N SER A 563 23.93 -2.34 -5.19
CA SER A 563 25.26 -2.95 -5.32
C SER A 563 25.26 -4.43 -4.95
N LYS A 564 25.38 -5.25 -6.01
CA LYS A 564 26.12 -6.53 -6.08
C LYS A 564 25.88 -7.56 -4.98
N LEU A 565 25.06 -8.55 -5.30
CA LEU A 565 25.31 -9.95 -4.96
C LEU A 565 25.18 -10.80 -6.24
N LEU A 566 26.22 -10.70 -7.07
CA LEU A 566 26.64 -11.76 -7.95
C LEU A 566 27.82 -12.44 -7.23
N ARG A 567 27.53 -13.53 -6.52
CA ARG A 567 28.41 -14.69 -6.38
C ARG A 567 27.63 -15.86 -5.79
#